data_AF-A0A5K0YE73-F1
#
_entry.id   AF-A0A5K0YE73-F1
#
_cell.length_a   1.000
_cell.length_b   1.000
_cell.length_c   1.000
_cell.angle_alpha   90.00
_cell.angle_beta   90.00
_cell.angle_gamma   90.00
#
_symmetry.space_group_name_H-M   'P 1'
#
loop_
_entity.id
_entity.type
_entity.pdbx_description
1 polymer ?
#
loop_
_entity_poly.entity_id
_entity_poly.type
_entity_poly.pdbx_seq_one_letter_code
_entity_poly.pdbx_strand_id
1 'polypeptide(L)'
;DTDIMWLRNPFPILSQDADIQIASDGFNGRAEDIRNSPNCGFKFVRSNNKTISFYDYWYKSRWLFPGQNEQDVINLLKFRSSFRKRNMKFLFLDSKHFGGFCQRSQYIDDTYTMHANCCKGLKAKLTDLRTALNEFIASKNTSLSQHGKARRAKWSPPKACPLSWFQH
;
A
#
# COMPACT_ATOMS: atom_id res chain seq x y z
N ASP A 1 -5.13 -4.99 5.67
CA ASP A 1 -6.33 -4.15 5.71
C ASP A 1 -7.52 -4.88 5.09
N THR A 2 -8.73 -4.45 5.37
CA THR A 2 -9.98 -5.01 4.81
C THR A 2 -10.45 -4.29 3.56
N ASP A 3 -9.89 -3.13 3.25
CA ASP A 3 -10.25 -2.25 2.14
C ASP A 3 -9.17 -2.21 1.05
N ILE A 4 -8.53 -3.37 0.82
CA ILE A 4 -7.51 -3.57 -0.21
C ILE A 4 -7.97 -4.59 -1.23
N MET A 5 -7.88 -4.22 -2.50
CA MET A 5 -8.08 -5.13 -3.61
C MET A 5 -6.77 -5.79 -3.99
N TRP A 6 -6.76 -7.11 -4.07
CA TRP A 6 -5.67 -7.90 -4.60
C TRP A 6 -5.96 -8.20 -6.07
N LEU A 7 -5.24 -7.53 -6.97
CA LEU A 7 -5.51 -7.57 -8.40
C LEU A 7 -4.63 -8.57 -9.14
N ARG A 8 -3.41 -8.82 -8.62
CA ARG A 8 -2.42 -9.72 -9.22
C ARG A 8 -1.62 -10.41 -8.13
N ASN A 9 -0.97 -11.53 -8.47
CA ASN A 9 -0.04 -12.22 -7.57
C ASN A 9 1.19 -11.33 -7.31
N PRO A 10 1.44 -10.80 -6.10
CA PRO A 10 2.58 -9.92 -5.82
C PRO A 10 3.90 -10.66 -5.62
N PHE A 11 3.89 -11.97 -5.37
CA PHE A 11 5.10 -12.73 -5.03
C PHE A 11 6.26 -12.60 -6.03
N PRO A 12 6.03 -12.52 -7.36
CA PRO A 12 7.13 -12.38 -8.32
C PRO A 12 7.96 -11.09 -8.20
N ILE A 13 7.42 -10.03 -7.58
CA ILE A 13 8.11 -8.73 -7.44
C ILE A 13 8.56 -8.44 -6.01
N LEU A 14 8.17 -9.30 -5.05
CA LEU A 14 8.56 -9.16 -3.65
C LEU A 14 9.96 -9.74 -3.44
N SER A 15 10.81 -9.01 -2.71
CA SER A 15 12.15 -9.48 -2.35
C SER A 15 12.10 -10.66 -1.38
N GLN A 16 12.77 -11.77 -1.68
CA GLN A 16 12.85 -12.92 -0.77
C GLN A 16 13.78 -12.65 0.43
N ASP A 17 14.73 -11.73 0.28
CA ASP A 17 15.75 -11.45 1.31
C ASP A 17 15.32 -10.40 2.35
N ALA A 18 14.22 -9.69 2.11
CA ALA A 18 13.78 -8.61 2.98
C ALA A 18 13.11 -9.17 4.23
N ASP A 19 13.38 -8.55 5.38
CA ASP A 19 12.71 -8.90 6.63
C ASP A 19 11.27 -8.37 6.62
N ILE A 20 11.08 -7.13 6.17
CA ILE A 20 9.78 -6.47 6.03
C ILE A 20 9.74 -5.71 4.71
N GLN A 21 8.64 -5.83 3.98
CA GLN A 21 8.29 -5.00 2.84
C GLN A 21 6.90 -4.41 3.07
N ILE A 22 6.77 -3.08 2.96
CA ILE A 22 5.53 -2.39 3.33
C ILE A 22 5.13 -1.37 2.26
N ALA A 23 3.84 -1.30 1.93
CA ALA A 23 3.28 -0.28 1.05
C ALA A 23 3.43 1.13 1.67
N SER A 24 3.45 2.14 0.81
CA SER A 24 3.69 3.53 1.20
C SER A 24 2.69 4.49 0.54
N ASP A 25 2.34 5.55 1.27
CA ASP A 25 1.58 6.71 0.75
C ASP A 25 2.47 7.68 -0.03
N GLY A 26 3.67 7.24 -0.41
CA GLY A 26 4.61 8.03 -1.18
C GLY A 26 5.91 7.28 -1.32
N PHE A 27 6.21 6.90 -2.56
CA PHE A 27 7.47 6.25 -2.91
C PHE A 27 8.41 7.25 -3.59
N ASN A 28 9.60 7.42 -3.03
CA ASN A 28 10.59 8.39 -3.50
C ASN A 28 11.56 7.83 -4.54
N GLY A 29 11.33 6.61 -5.03
CA GLY A 29 12.19 5.91 -5.98
C GLY A 29 13.27 5.03 -5.34
N ARG A 30 13.44 5.06 -4.01
CA ARG A 30 14.46 4.26 -3.30
C ARG A 30 13.82 3.42 -2.20
N ALA A 31 13.77 2.11 -2.40
CA ALA A 31 13.10 1.16 -1.50
C ALA A 31 13.68 1.10 -0.09
N GLU A 32 14.97 1.41 0.11
CA GLU A 32 15.62 1.37 1.42
C GLU A 32 15.57 2.70 2.17
N ASP A 33 15.09 3.77 1.53
CA ASP A 33 15.10 5.10 2.11
C ASP A 33 13.99 5.24 3.16
N ILE A 34 14.37 5.40 4.42
CA ILE A 34 13.45 5.58 5.56
C ILE A 34 12.55 6.82 5.45
N ARG A 35 12.84 7.73 4.51
CA ARG A 35 12.00 8.90 4.25
C ARG A 35 10.70 8.57 3.53
N ASN A 36 10.55 7.39 2.93
CA ASN A 36 9.26 6.91 2.42
C ASN A 36 8.23 6.78 3.54
N SER A 37 6.95 7.03 3.25
CA SER A 37 5.88 7.08 4.24
C SER A 37 5.05 5.79 4.24
N PRO A 38 5.37 4.77 5.05
CA PRO A 38 4.62 3.52 5.09
C PRO A 38 3.16 3.76 5.47
N ASN A 39 2.24 3.05 4.81
CA ASN A 39 0.80 3.20 5.01
C ASN A 39 0.11 1.97 5.61
N CYS A 40 0.88 0.95 5.93
CA CYS A 40 0.42 -0.29 6.57
C CYS A 40 -0.66 -1.11 5.84
N GLY A 41 -1.14 -0.67 4.67
CA GLY A 41 -2.18 -1.36 3.92
C GLY A 41 -1.73 -2.76 3.51
N PHE A 42 -0.59 -2.85 2.82
CA PHE A 42 0.03 -4.12 2.46
C PHE A 42 1.38 -4.29 3.14
N LYS A 43 1.63 -5.49 3.68
CA LYS A 43 2.89 -5.89 4.32
C LYS A 43 3.22 -7.32 3.90
N PHE A 44 4.46 -7.55 3.44
CA PHE A 44 5.03 -8.88 3.30
C PHE A 44 6.20 -9.00 4.27
N VAL A 45 6.12 -9.97 5.18
CA VAL A 45 7.02 -10.08 6.33
C VAL A 45 7.54 -11.50 6.43
N ARG A 46 8.86 -11.63 6.55
CA ARG A 46 9.49 -12.91 6.83
C ARG A 46 9.47 -13.16 8.34
N SER A 47 9.00 -14.32 8.76
CA SER A 47 9.04 -14.68 10.18
C SER A 47 10.47 -15.04 10.60
N ASN A 48 11.06 -14.21 11.47
CA ASN A 48 12.37 -14.46 12.07
C ASN A 48 12.53 -13.65 13.37
N ASN A 49 13.62 -13.89 14.11
CA ASN A 49 13.85 -13.24 15.40
C ASN A 49 13.86 -11.70 15.32
N LYS A 50 14.32 -11.12 14.21
CA LYS A 50 14.34 -9.66 14.04
C LYS A 50 12.94 -9.11 13.88
N THR A 51 12.11 -9.72 13.03
CA THR A 51 10.75 -9.26 12.78
C THR A 51 9.84 -9.50 13.97
N ILE A 52 9.96 -10.63 14.67
CA ILE A 52 9.25 -10.90 15.93
C ILE A 52 9.57 -9.81 16.96
N SER A 53 10.87 -9.55 17.18
CA SER A 53 11.30 -8.51 18.13
C SER A 53 10.85 -7.11 17.72
N PHE A 54 10.77 -6.83 16.42
CA PHE A 54 10.29 -5.56 15.92
C PHE A 54 8.78 -5.38 16.09
N TYR A 55 7.97 -6.40 15.82
CA TYR A 55 6.53 -6.35 16.01
C TYR A 55 6.16 -6.19 17.49
N ASP A 56 6.87 -6.85 18.41
CA ASP A 56 6.71 -6.62 19.86
C ASP A 56 7.01 -5.16 20.23
N TYR A 57 8.09 -4.60 19.69
CA TYR A 57 8.44 -3.20 19.90
C TYR A 57 7.41 -2.22 19.32
N TRP A 58 6.96 -2.45 18.09
CA TRP A 58 5.96 -1.63 17.44
C TRP A 58 4.63 -1.69 18.19
N TYR A 59 4.18 -2.88 18.61
CA TYR A 59 2.98 -3.06 19.42
C TYR A 59 3.07 -2.35 20.78
N LYS A 60 4.19 -2.48 21.49
CA LYS A 60 4.43 -1.82 22.79
C LYS A 60 4.54 -0.31 22.67
N SER A 61 4.95 0.22 21.52
CA SER A 61 5.08 1.66 21.33
C SER A 61 3.75 2.42 21.39
N ARG A 62 2.59 1.74 21.34
CA ARG A 62 1.27 2.36 21.60
C ARG A 62 1.21 3.10 22.94
N TRP A 63 1.98 2.65 23.93
CA TRP A 63 2.04 3.29 25.25
C TRP A 63 2.80 4.62 25.21
N LEU A 64 3.72 4.79 24.25
CA LEU A 64 4.46 6.03 24.03
C LEU A 64 3.70 7.01 23.15
N PHE A 65 2.74 6.53 22.37
CA PHE A 65 1.98 7.30 21.38
C PHE A 65 0.47 7.02 21.51
N PRO A 66 -0.15 7.40 22.64
CA PRO A 66 -1.58 7.15 22.85
C PRO A 66 -2.42 7.89 21.80
N GLY A 67 -3.45 7.21 21.28
CA GLY A 67 -4.37 7.77 20.27
C GLY A 67 -3.85 7.76 18.83
N GLN A 68 -2.59 7.37 18.60
CA GLN A 68 -2.04 7.21 17.24
C GLN A 68 -2.33 5.81 16.69
N ASN A 69 -2.63 5.74 15.39
CA ASN A 69 -2.80 4.44 14.72
C ASN A 69 -1.43 3.81 14.39
N GLU A 70 -1.44 2.57 13.89
CA GLU A 70 -0.23 1.83 13.58
C GLU A 70 0.63 2.51 12.50
N GLN A 71 0.01 3.15 11.50
CA GLN A 71 0.68 3.88 10.42
C GLN A 71 1.44 5.10 10.97
N ASP A 72 0.81 5.89 11.83
CA ASP A 72 1.43 7.06 12.44
C ASP A 72 2.62 6.64 13.31
N VAL A 73 2.41 5.59 14.12
CA VAL A 73 3.45 5.05 15.00
C VAL A 73 4.67 4.55 14.20
N ILE A 74 4.50 3.77 13.12
CA ILE A 74 5.66 3.31 12.33
C ILE A 74 6.42 4.47 11.68
N ASN A 75 5.69 5.50 11.24
CA ASN A 75 6.29 6.71 10.67
C ASN A 75 7.15 7.48 11.67
N LEU A 76 6.83 7.42 12.96
CA LEU A 76 7.65 7.96 14.04
C LEU A 76 8.82 7.03 14.40
N LEU A 77 8.55 5.72 14.49
CA LEU A 77 9.53 4.73 14.96
C LEU A 77 10.72 4.57 14.00
N LYS A 78 10.50 4.64 12.68
CA LYS A 78 11.55 4.43 11.66
C LYS A 78 12.74 5.39 11.80
N PHE A 79 12.56 6.55 12.42
CA PHE A 79 13.62 7.53 12.68
C PHE A 79 14.32 7.34 14.03
N ARG A 80 13.82 6.45 14.91
CA ARG A 80 14.45 6.21 16.22
C ARG A 80 15.67 5.30 16.09
N SER A 81 16.67 5.53 16.94
CA SER A 81 17.89 4.71 16.97
C SER A 81 17.60 3.23 17.24
N SER A 82 16.55 2.93 18.01
CA SER A 82 16.03 1.57 18.26
C SER A 82 15.59 0.84 17.00
N PHE A 83 15.10 1.54 15.98
CA PHE A 83 14.76 0.94 14.69
C PHE A 83 16.03 0.51 13.95
N ARG A 84 16.99 1.43 13.81
CA ARG A 84 18.28 1.15 13.14
C ARG A 84 19.07 0.03 13.83
N LYS A 85 19.10 -0.01 15.16
CA LYS A 85 19.83 -1.03 15.95
C LYS A 85 19.36 -2.46 15.70
N ARG A 86 18.15 -2.65 15.16
CA ARG A 86 17.61 -3.99 14.85
C ARG A 86 18.20 -4.61 13.58
N ASN A 87 18.93 -3.82 12.78
CA ASN A 87 19.63 -4.27 11.57
C ASN A 87 18.74 -5.15 10.66
N MET A 88 17.52 -4.68 10.42
CA MET A 88 16.54 -5.35 9.55
C MET A 88 16.65 -4.84 8.12
N LYS A 89 16.49 -5.73 7.15
CA LYS A 89 16.28 -5.33 5.76
C LYS A 89 14.83 -4.92 5.57
N PHE A 90 14.56 -3.62 5.73
CA PHE A 90 13.23 -3.03 5.67
C PHE A 90 13.07 -2.27 4.35
N LEU A 91 12.13 -2.70 3.51
CA LEU A 91 11.89 -2.08 2.20
C LEU A 91 10.51 -1.43 2.14
N PHE A 92 10.45 -0.28 1.46
CA PHE A 92 9.23 0.37 1.05
C PHE A 92 8.88 -0.05 -0.36
N LEU A 93 7.63 -0.47 -0.55
CA LEU A 93 7.11 -0.91 -1.83
C LEU A 93 6.68 0.29 -2.67
N ASP A 94 6.97 0.22 -3.97
CA ASP A 94 6.63 1.25 -4.94
C ASP A 94 5.10 1.40 -5.07
N SER A 95 4.60 2.61 -4.88
CA SER A 95 3.18 2.97 -5.05
C SER A 95 2.66 2.71 -6.47
N LYS A 96 3.53 2.60 -7.47
CA LYS A 96 3.15 2.13 -8.81
C LYS A 96 2.55 0.71 -8.78
N HIS A 97 3.07 -0.16 -7.91
CA HIS A 97 2.65 -1.55 -7.80
C HIS A 97 1.72 -1.79 -6.60
N PHE A 98 1.99 -1.13 -5.48
CA PHE A 98 1.25 -1.25 -4.23
C PHE A 98 0.62 0.09 -3.87
N GLY A 99 -0.23 0.58 -4.76
CA GLY A 99 -0.80 1.91 -4.69
C GLY A 99 -2.07 1.99 -3.84
N GLY A 100 -2.52 3.22 -3.65
CA GLY A 100 -3.84 3.53 -3.13
C GLY A 100 -4.51 4.62 -3.95
N PHE A 101 -5.73 5.00 -3.58
CA PHE A 101 -6.48 6.05 -4.28
C PHE A 101 -5.74 7.39 -4.41
N CYS A 102 -4.95 7.78 -3.41
CA CYS A 102 -4.10 8.97 -3.50
C CYS A 102 -2.80 8.77 -4.30
N GLN A 103 -2.21 7.58 -4.21
CA GLN A 103 -0.92 7.24 -4.84
C GLN A 103 -1.11 6.09 -5.81
N ARG A 104 -1.95 6.37 -6.80
CA ARG A 104 -2.44 5.39 -7.76
C ARG A 104 -1.48 5.30 -8.94
N SER A 105 -1.21 4.08 -9.40
CA SER A 105 -0.56 3.88 -10.69
C SER A 105 -1.33 4.54 -11.83
N GLN A 106 -0.66 4.94 -12.90
CA GLN A 106 -1.38 5.39 -14.09
C GLN A 106 -2.14 4.23 -14.76
N TYR A 107 -1.55 3.03 -14.78
CA TYR A 107 -2.03 1.91 -15.57
C TYR A 107 -2.50 0.75 -14.71
N ILE A 108 -3.62 0.16 -15.11
CA ILE A 108 -4.23 -0.98 -14.42
C ILE A 108 -3.28 -2.17 -14.37
N ASP A 109 -2.48 -2.36 -15.42
CA ASP A 109 -1.55 -3.49 -15.52
C ASP A 109 -0.33 -3.44 -14.64
N ASP A 110 0.02 -2.26 -14.12
CA ASP A 110 1.14 -2.14 -13.18
C ASP A 110 0.73 -2.46 -11.74
N THR A 111 -0.56 -2.44 -11.42
CA THR A 111 -1.05 -2.49 -10.03
C THR A 111 -1.25 -3.92 -9.53
N TYR A 112 -0.63 -4.27 -8.42
CA TYR A 112 -0.80 -5.55 -7.73
C TYR A 112 -1.84 -5.44 -6.62
N THR A 113 -1.79 -4.37 -5.85
CA THR A 113 -2.78 -4.06 -4.82
C THR A 113 -3.30 -2.63 -4.97
N MET A 114 -4.58 -2.42 -4.68
CA MET A 114 -5.20 -1.11 -4.59
C MET A 114 -5.79 -0.92 -3.19
N HIS A 115 -5.24 0.01 -2.41
CA HIS A 115 -5.74 0.37 -1.09
C HIS A 115 -6.73 1.55 -1.16
N ALA A 116 -7.87 1.46 -0.48
CA ALA A 116 -8.82 2.57 -0.33
C ALA A 116 -8.34 3.64 0.70
N ASN A 117 -7.06 4.01 0.63
CA ASN A 117 -6.49 5.08 1.45
C ASN A 117 -7.04 6.46 1.04
N CYS A 118 -6.73 7.50 1.83
CA CYS A 118 -7.25 8.85 1.63
C CYS A 118 -8.79 8.92 1.51
N CYS A 119 -9.48 8.09 2.28
CA CYS A 119 -10.91 7.94 2.19
C CYS A 119 -11.51 7.81 3.59
N LYS A 120 -12.61 8.53 3.85
CA LYS A 120 -13.37 8.46 5.09
C LYS A 120 -14.71 7.77 4.85
N GLY A 121 -15.10 6.94 5.81
CA GLY A 121 -16.40 6.28 5.81
C GLY A 121 -16.49 5.09 4.86
N LEU A 122 -17.24 4.07 5.30
CA LEU A 122 -17.41 2.81 4.58
C LEU A 122 -18.08 3.00 3.22
N LYS A 123 -19.08 3.89 3.13
CA LYS A 123 -19.85 4.14 1.90
C LYS A 123 -18.94 4.59 0.75
N ALA A 124 -18.09 5.59 0.97
CA ALA A 124 -17.19 6.11 -0.04
C ALA A 124 -16.15 5.06 -0.48
N LYS A 125 -15.56 4.34 0.50
CA LYS A 125 -14.64 3.23 0.23
C LYS A 125 -15.28 2.18 -0.68
N LEU A 126 -16.49 1.71 -0.34
CA LEU A 126 -17.20 0.71 -1.13
C LEU A 126 -17.52 1.20 -2.56
N THR A 127 -17.94 2.46 -2.72
CA THR A 127 -18.25 3.02 -4.04
C THR A 127 -17.03 3.03 -4.96
N ASP A 128 -15.89 3.55 -4.49
CA ASP A 128 -14.70 3.65 -5.34
C ASP A 128 -14.00 2.28 -5.50
N LEU A 129 -14.05 1.37 -4.51
CA LEU A 129 -13.54 0.01 -4.65
C LEU A 129 -14.34 -0.80 -5.68
N ARG A 130 -15.67 -0.66 -5.72
CA ARG A 130 -16.51 -1.27 -6.76
C ARG A 130 -16.15 -0.75 -8.15
N THR A 131 -15.87 0.55 -8.26
CA THR A 131 -15.43 1.15 -9.53
C THR A 131 -14.09 0.57 -9.97
N ALA A 132 -13.11 0.52 -9.06
CA ALA A 132 -11.81 -0.09 -9.33
C ALA A 132 -11.93 -1.57 -9.73
N LEU A 133 -12.82 -2.35 -9.09
CA LEU A 133 -13.08 -3.73 -9.48
C LEU A 133 -13.58 -3.84 -10.92
N ASN A 134 -14.58 -3.04 -11.27
CA ASN A 134 -15.21 -3.06 -12.60
C ASN A 134 -14.20 -2.67 -13.69
N GLU A 135 -13.38 -1.66 -13.44
CA GLU A 135 -12.32 -1.25 -14.38
C GLU A 135 -11.26 -2.35 -14.56
N PHE A 136 -10.87 -3.00 -13.47
CA PHE A 136 -9.94 -4.12 -13.53
C PHE A 136 -10.50 -5.27 -14.38
N ILE A 137 -11.75 -5.69 -14.13
CA ILE A 137 -12.42 -6.75 -14.89
C ILE A 137 -12.54 -6.36 -16.38
N ALA A 138 -12.99 -5.13 -16.67
CA ALA A 138 -13.10 -4.64 -18.03
C ALA A 138 -11.74 -4.66 -18.77
N SER A 139 -10.66 -4.27 -18.08
CA SER A 139 -9.30 -4.29 -18.66
C SER A 139 -8.85 -5.70 -19.06
N LYS A 140 -9.27 -6.74 -18.32
CA LYS A 140 -8.94 -8.14 -18.64
C LYS A 140 -9.68 -8.62 -19.88
N ASN A 141 -10.94 -8.21 -20.05
CA ASN A 141 -11.75 -8.59 -21.21
C ASN A 141 -11.27 -7.89 -22.50
N THR A 142 -10.86 -6.62 -22.42
CA THR A 142 -10.35 -5.89 -23.60
C THR A 142 -9.00 -6.44 -24.07
N SER A 143 -8.11 -6.81 -23.15
CA SER A 143 -6.78 -7.36 -23.49
C SER A 143 -6.83 -8.67 -24.28
N LEU A 144 -7.93 -9.43 -24.20
CA LEU A 144 -8.13 -10.67 -24.97
C LEU A 144 -8.56 -10.42 -26.43
N SER A 145 -8.94 -9.19 -26.78
CA SER A 145 -9.66 -8.89 -28.03
C SER A 145 -8.83 -8.16 -29.12
N GLN A 146 -7.57 -7.78 -28.86
CA GLN A 146 -6.84 -6.89 -29.77
C GLN A 146 -5.47 -7.44 -30.24
N HIS A 147 -5.40 -7.82 -31.52
CA HIS A 147 -4.16 -8.04 -32.30
C HIS A 147 -3.61 -6.73 -32.92
N GLY A 148 -3.64 -5.62 -32.17
CA GLY A 148 -3.09 -4.32 -32.56
C GLY A 148 -2.40 -3.63 -31.38
N LYS A 149 -1.72 -2.49 -31.60
CA LYS A 149 -1.04 -1.72 -30.51
C LYS A 149 -2.05 -1.29 -29.43
N ALA A 150 -2.28 -2.16 -28.46
CA ALA A 150 -3.25 -1.98 -27.40
C ALA A 150 -2.87 -0.78 -26.53
N ARG A 151 -3.77 0.20 -26.43
CA ARG A 151 -3.61 1.32 -25.51
C ARG A 151 -3.81 0.79 -24.09
N ARG A 152 -2.77 0.85 -23.25
CA ARG A 152 -2.81 0.36 -21.87
C ARG A 152 -3.99 0.98 -21.12
N ALA A 153 -4.79 0.15 -20.46
CA ALA A 153 -5.90 0.60 -19.65
C ALA A 153 -5.40 1.47 -18.49
N LYS A 154 -6.01 2.64 -18.34
CA LYS A 154 -5.71 3.59 -17.25
C LYS A 154 -6.83 3.53 -16.24
N TRP A 155 -6.47 3.66 -14.98
CA TRP A 155 -7.46 3.81 -13.92
C TRP A 155 -8.22 5.14 -14.08
N SER A 156 -9.48 5.20 -13.68
CA SER A 156 -10.17 6.48 -13.45
C SER A 156 -9.89 7.04 -12.05
N PRO A 157 -9.88 8.37 -11.85
CA PRO A 157 -9.72 8.94 -10.53
C PRO A 157 -10.90 8.54 -9.61
N PRO A 158 -10.65 8.29 -8.31
CA PRO A 158 -11.70 8.03 -7.34
C PRO A 158 -12.63 9.26 -7.23
N LYS A 159 -13.94 9.03 -7.09
CA LYS A 159 -14.93 10.12 -7.05
C LYS A 159 -15.52 10.31 -5.67
N ALA A 160 -15.82 9.22 -4.96
CA ALA A 160 -16.48 9.29 -3.66
C ALA A 160 -15.50 9.60 -2.52
N CYS A 161 -14.30 9.00 -2.55
CA CYS A 161 -13.30 9.13 -1.51
C CYS A 161 -12.78 10.57 -1.31
N PRO A 162 -12.47 11.35 -2.35
CA PRO A 162 -12.12 12.76 -2.17
C PRO A 162 -13.25 13.57 -1.53
N LEU A 163 -14.50 13.30 -1.90
CA LEU A 163 -15.68 14.02 -1.37
C LEU A 163 -16.00 13.64 0.08
N SER A 164 -15.60 12.45 0.52
CA SER A 164 -15.85 11.96 1.89
C SER A 164 -15.20 12.79 3.00
N TRP A 165 -14.23 13.64 2.66
CA TRP A 165 -13.59 14.55 3.61
C TRP A 165 -14.41 15.81 3.92
N PHE A 166 -15.39 16.12 3.06
CA PHE A 166 -16.23 17.31 3.17
C PHE A 166 -17.68 16.99 3.60
N GLN A 167 -18.01 15.70 3.72
CA GLN A 167 -19.31 15.24 4.18
C GLN A 167 -19.20 14.97 5.69
N HIS A 168 -19.92 15.77 6.47
CA HIS A 168 -20.03 15.61 7.93
C HIS A 168 -20.89 14.41 8.30
#